data_AF-A0A4Q2EDB4-F1
#
_entry.id   AF-A0A4Q2EDB4-F1
#
_cell.length_a   1.000
_cell.length_b   1.000
_cell.length_c   1.000
_cell.angle_alpha   90.00
_cell.angle_beta   90.00
_cell.angle_gamma   90.00
#
_symmetry.space_group_name_H-M   'P 1'
#
loop_
_entity.id
_entity.type
_entity.pdbx_description
1 polymer ?
#
loop_
_entity_poly.entity_id
_entity_poly.type
_entity_poly.pdbx_seq_one_letter_code
_entity_poly.pdbx_strand_id
1 'polypeptide(L)'
;MVCGPIEFEQAQRRDALYAEAEAVYRRYWAEVQRVELSAHPVVTPELEAVTEPRFRELLRQAFVQAEGRQRVKGEGSVVWVRRAPGVSRYGSVVAVDACTDGRNARYREREGDAEPGGVVEHRLFFTRFGIDAGLRIVGSEFVDVETC
;
A
#
# COMPACT_ATOMS: atom_id res chain seq x y z
N MET A 1 -5.58 -32.89 -16.42
CA MET A 1 -5.15 -32.05 -17.56
C MET A 1 -3.81 -31.46 -17.16
N VAL A 2 -2.73 -31.83 -17.84
CA VAL A 2 -1.35 -31.46 -17.47
C VAL A 2 -0.98 -30.20 -18.23
N CYS A 3 -0.62 -29.11 -17.53
CA CYS A 3 -0.17 -27.87 -18.17
C CYS A 3 1.09 -28.13 -19.01
N GLY A 4 1.17 -27.53 -20.21
CA GLY A 4 2.38 -27.58 -21.02
C GLY A 4 3.53 -26.77 -20.39
N PRO A 5 4.80 -27.01 -20.77
CA PRO A 5 5.96 -26.30 -20.20
C PRO A 5 5.87 -24.77 -20.29
N ILE A 6 5.33 -24.24 -21.40
CA ILE A 6 5.14 -22.80 -21.61
C ILE A 6 4.08 -22.23 -20.66
N GLU A 7 2.97 -22.94 -20.47
CA GLU A 7 1.89 -22.51 -19.58
C GLU A 7 2.34 -22.52 -18.11
N PHE A 8 3.17 -23.50 -17.75
CA PHE A 8 3.80 -23.58 -16.44
C PHE A 8 4.75 -22.39 -16.18
N GLU A 9 5.64 -22.07 -17.12
CA GLU A 9 6.53 -20.92 -16.99
C GLU A 9 5.76 -19.60 -16.88
N GLN A 10 4.70 -19.41 -17.68
CA GLN A 10 3.86 -18.22 -17.62
C GLN A 10 3.13 -18.09 -16.27
N ALA A 11 2.62 -19.21 -15.74
CA ALA A 11 2.01 -19.23 -14.41
C ALA A 11 3.02 -18.86 -13.33
N GLN A 12 4.23 -19.41 -13.36
CA GLN A 12 5.30 -19.07 -12.42
C GLN A 12 5.68 -17.58 -12.48
N ARG A 13 5.84 -17.02 -13.68
CA ARG A 13 6.16 -15.59 -13.86
C ARG A 13 5.07 -14.69 -13.30
N ARG A 14 3.80 -15.04 -13.53
CA ARG A 14 2.65 -14.31 -12.97
C ARG A 14 2.64 -14.40 -11.45
N ASP A 15 2.85 -15.58 -10.89
CA ASP A 15 2.85 -15.77 -9.44
C ASP A 15 3.99 -14.98 -8.77
N ALA A 16 5.18 -14.98 -9.36
CA ALA A 16 6.30 -14.17 -8.92
C ALA A 16 5.99 -12.66 -8.97
N LEU A 17 5.33 -12.19 -10.03
CA LEU A 17 4.93 -10.79 -10.18
C LEU A 17 3.97 -10.34 -9.06
N TYR A 18 2.98 -11.18 -8.71
CA TYR A 18 2.06 -10.88 -7.61
C TYR A 18 2.74 -10.97 -6.24
N ALA A 19 3.65 -11.92 -6.04
CA ALA A 19 4.41 -12.02 -4.80
C ALA A 19 5.30 -10.78 -4.58
N GLU A 20 5.92 -10.27 -5.64
CA GLU A 20 6.69 -9.03 -5.61
C GLU A 20 5.78 -7.83 -5.28
N ALA A 21 4.61 -7.71 -5.92
CA ALA A 21 3.66 -6.64 -5.65
C ALA A 21 3.20 -6.62 -4.18
N GLU A 22 2.88 -7.79 -3.62
CA GLU A 22 2.54 -7.92 -2.20
C GLU A 22 3.71 -7.51 -1.30
N ALA A 23 4.94 -7.94 -1.61
CA ALA A 23 6.12 -7.56 -0.83
C ALA A 23 6.35 -6.04 -0.84
N VAL A 24 6.18 -5.39 -2.00
CA VAL A 24 6.26 -3.92 -2.14
C VAL A 24 5.19 -3.24 -1.30
N TYR A 25 3.93 -3.70 -1.37
CA TYR A 25 2.84 -3.16 -0.56
C TYR A 25 3.08 -3.32 0.94
N ARG A 26 3.53 -4.49 1.40
CA ARG A 26 3.81 -4.72 2.83
C ARG A 26 4.95 -3.84 3.33
N ARG A 27 5.99 -3.62 2.53
CA ARG A 27 7.07 -2.68 2.86
C ARG A 27 6.56 -1.24 2.93
N TYR A 28 5.75 -0.82 1.96
CA TYR A 28 5.08 0.47 1.96
C TYR A 28 4.22 0.66 3.22
N TRP A 29 3.36 -0.31 3.55
CA TRP A 29 2.47 -0.24 4.71
C TRP A 29 3.25 -0.15 6.04
N ALA A 30 4.25 -1.02 6.22
CA ALA A 30 5.08 -1.00 7.43
C ALA A 30 5.77 0.35 7.64
N GLU A 31 6.21 0.97 6.55
CA GLU A 31 6.86 2.27 6.60
C GLU A 31 5.88 3.42 6.86
N VAL A 32 4.69 3.40 6.25
CA VAL A 32 3.61 4.36 6.57
C VAL A 32 3.27 4.29 8.06
N GLN A 33 3.09 3.08 8.61
CA GLN A 33 2.81 2.87 10.03
C GLN A 33 3.91 3.41 10.96
N ARG A 34 5.17 3.41 10.49
CA ARG A 34 6.29 4.00 11.21
C ARG A 34 6.26 5.53 11.15
N VAL A 35 6.00 6.08 9.96
CA VAL A 35 5.90 7.52 9.72
C VAL A 35 4.74 8.14 10.49
N GLU A 36 3.63 7.42 10.62
CA GLU A 36 2.45 7.84 11.39
C GLU A 36 2.73 8.06 12.88
N LEU A 37 3.86 7.61 13.44
CA LEU A 37 4.25 7.93 14.82
C LEU A 37 4.79 9.37 14.96
N SER A 38 5.17 10.01 13.86
CA SER A 38 5.72 11.37 13.85
C SER A 38 4.61 12.41 13.78
N ALA A 39 4.72 13.46 14.59
CA ALA A 39 3.86 14.65 14.46
C ALA A 39 4.09 15.42 13.16
N HIS A 40 5.26 15.22 12.52
CA HIS A 40 5.63 15.79 11.23
C HIS A 40 5.98 14.63 10.29
N PRO A 41 4.99 13.91 9.74
CA PRO A 41 5.24 12.80 8.84
C PRO A 41 5.86 13.30 7.52
N VAL A 42 6.84 12.58 7.00
CA VAL A 42 7.54 12.92 5.76
C VAL A 42 7.74 11.69 4.89
N VAL A 43 7.91 11.90 3.58
CA VAL A 43 8.28 10.82 2.67
C VAL A 43 9.71 10.39 2.96
N THR A 44 9.89 9.15 3.39
CA THR A 44 11.18 8.56 3.76
C THR A 44 11.84 7.88 2.56
N PRO A 45 13.16 7.64 2.57
CA PRO A 45 13.85 6.89 1.51
C PRO A 45 13.24 5.51 1.26
N GLU A 46 12.71 4.86 2.30
CA GLU A 46 12.00 3.58 2.18
C GLU A 46 10.72 3.71 1.38
N LEU A 47 9.93 4.77 1.60
CA LEU A 47 8.76 5.08 0.76
C LEU A 47 9.19 5.42 -0.66
N GLU A 48 10.26 6.21 -0.84
CA GLU A 48 10.77 6.53 -2.18
C GLU A 48 11.20 5.30 -2.99
N ALA A 49 11.75 4.30 -2.32
CA ALA A 49 12.18 3.06 -2.96
C ALA A 49 11.01 2.25 -3.53
N VAL A 50 9.82 2.33 -2.91
CA VAL A 50 8.63 1.53 -3.24
C VAL A 50 7.54 2.31 -3.97
N THR A 51 7.76 3.59 -4.28
CA THR A 51 6.75 4.47 -4.89
C THR A 51 7.29 5.28 -6.06
N GLU A 52 6.43 5.46 -7.06
CA GLU A 52 6.71 6.30 -8.20
C GLU A 52 6.66 7.79 -7.86
N PRO A 53 7.42 8.66 -8.58
CA PRO A 53 7.47 10.09 -8.28
C PRO A 53 6.09 10.77 -8.20
N ARG A 54 5.15 10.41 -9.08
CA ARG A 54 3.79 10.96 -9.06
C ARG A 54 3.01 10.52 -7.82
N PHE A 55 3.12 9.25 -7.43
CA PHE A 55 2.45 8.73 -6.24
C PHE A 55 3.08 9.30 -4.96
N ARG A 56 4.40 9.51 -4.94
CA ARG A 56 5.11 10.18 -3.84
C ARG A 56 4.58 11.57 -3.54
N GLU A 57 4.21 12.32 -4.58
CA GLU A 57 3.66 13.66 -4.39
C GLU A 57 2.29 13.61 -3.70
N LEU A 58 1.45 12.63 -4.05
CA LEU A 58 0.18 12.39 -3.36
C LEU A 58 0.41 12.00 -1.89
N LEU A 59 1.41 11.16 -1.61
CA LEU A 59 1.79 10.81 -0.23
C LEU A 59 2.27 12.02 0.56
N ARG A 60 3.11 12.87 -0.06
CA ARG A 60 3.56 14.11 0.57
C ARG A 60 2.39 15.01 0.94
N GLN A 61 1.41 15.15 0.06
CA GLN A 61 0.20 15.92 0.35
C GLN A 61 -0.61 15.29 1.48
N ALA A 62 -0.79 13.97 1.49
CA ALA A 62 -1.47 13.26 2.57
C ALA A 62 -0.77 13.47 3.93
N PHE A 63 0.57 13.43 3.96
CA PHE A 63 1.35 13.68 5.18
C PHE A 63 1.23 15.12 5.68
N VAL A 64 1.18 16.11 4.79
CA VAL A 64 0.89 17.50 5.18
C VAL A 64 -0.50 17.60 5.83
N GLN A 65 -1.51 16.90 5.30
CA GLN A 65 -2.85 16.87 5.92
C GLN A 65 -2.90 16.12 7.25
N ALA A 66 -1.94 15.21 7.49
CA ALA A 66 -1.82 14.42 8.72
C ALA A 66 -0.94 15.08 9.79
N GLU A 67 -0.41 16.27 9.54
CA GLU A 67 0.46 16.97 10.49
C GLU A 67 -0.25 17.21 11.83
N GLY A 68 0.42 16.83 12.94
CA GLY A 68 -0.15 16.88 14.29
C GLY A 68 -1.19 15.79 14.61
N ARG A 69 -1.54 14.91 13.66
CA ARG A 69 -2.49 13.79 13.82
C ARG A 69 -1.78 12.44 13.95
N GLN A 70 -0.61 12.41 14.59
CA GLN A 70 0.17 11.19 14.71
C GLN A 70 -0.55 10.11 15.54
N ARG A 71 -0.24 8.85 15.24
CA ARG A 71 -0.65 7.69 15.99
C ARG A 71 0.01 7.70 17.38
N VAL A 72 -0.81 7.60 18.42
CA VAL A 72 -0.38 7.68 19.83
C VAL A 72 -0.48 6.35 20.57
N LYS A 73 -1.24 5.37 20.05
CA LYS A 73 -1.40 4.05 20.66
C LYS A 73 -1.76 3.01 19.61
N GLY A 74 -1.32 1.78 19.84
CA GLY A 74 -1.69 0.61 19.05
C GLY A 74 -1.21 0.70 17.60
N GLU A 75 -1.71 -0.21 16.76
CA GLU A 75 -1.34 -0.29 15.36
C GLU A 75 -2.47 -0.82 14.47
N GLY A 76 -2.48 -0.37 13.20
CA GLY A 76 -3.29 -0.99 12.17
C GLY A 76 -2.64 -2.26 11.63
N SER A 77 -3.44 -3.14 11.04
CA SER A 77 -2.98 -4.41 10.46
C SER A 77 -3.42 -4.58 9.01
N VAL A 78 -2.62 -5.26 8.19
CA VAL A 78 -3.06 -5.76 6.87
C VAL A 78 -3.76 -7.09 7.09
N VAL A 79 -5.08 -7.13 6.91
CA VAL A 79 -5.90 -8.33 7.13
C VAL A 79 -5.72 -9.32 6.00
N TRP A 80 -5.76 -8.84 4.76
CA TRP A 80 -5.51 -9.66 3.58
C TRP A 80 -4.92 -8.84 2.44
N VAL A 81 -4.22 -9.54 1.54
CA VAL A 81 -3.79 -9.03 0.22
C VAL A 81 -4.24 -10.05 -0.81
N ARG A 82 -4.88 -9.60 -1.88
CA ARG A 82 -5.47 -10.44 -2.93
C ARG A 82 -5.05 -9.94 -4.30
N ARG A 83 -4.89 -10.88 -5.23
CA ARG A 83 -4.57 -10.58 -6.63
C ARG A 83 -5.79 -9.94 -7.30
N ALA A 84 -5.58 -8.89 -8.10
CA ALA A 84 -6.62 -8.27 -8.91
C ALA A 84 -6.34 -8.50 -10.42
N PRO A 85 -6.53 -9.72 -10.95
CA PRO A 85 -6.21 -10.04 -12.34
C PRO A 85 -7.09 -9.27 -13.32
N GLY A 86 -6.49 -8.82 -14.43
CA GLY A 86 -7.18 -8.06 -15.48
C GLY A 86 -7.45 -6.59 -15.14
N VAL A 87 -7.10 -6.15 -13.94
CA VAL A 87 -7.20 -4.75 -13.52
C VAL A 87 -5.93 -4.01 -13.90
N SER A 88 -6.06 -2.90 -14.63
CA SER A 88 -4.95 -2.02 -14.97
C SER A 88 -5.39 -0.57 -15.00
N ARG A 89 -4.66 0.30 -14.30
CA ARG A 89 -4.84 1.75 -14.29
C ARG A 89 -3.48 2.43 -14.13
N TYR A 90 -3.38 3.70 -14.50
CA TYR A 90 -2.13 4.48 -14.36
C TYR A 90 -0.90 3.84 -15.06
N GLY A 91 -1.11 3.00 -16.09
CA GLY A 91 -0.03 2.29 -16.77
C GLY A 91 0.55 1.11 -15.96
N SER A 92 -0.20 0.56 -15.00
CA SER A 92 0.25 -0.56 -14.17
C SER A 92 0.33 -1.88 -14.94
N VAL A 93 1.34 -2.68 -14.58
CA VAL A 93 1.54 -4.05 -15.08
C VAL A 93 0.89 -5.10 -14.16
N VAL A 94 0.61 -4.76 -12.91
CA VAL A 94 -0.07 -5.61 -11.94
C VAL A 94 -0.84 -4.75 -10.93
N ALA A 95 -1.94 -5.28 -10.40
CA ALA A 95 -2.74 -4.66 -9.36
C ALA A 95 -3.04 -5.66 -8.24
N VAL A 96 -3.09 -5.20 -7.00
CA VAL A 96 -3.55 -6.01 -5.85
C VAL A 96 -4.59 -5.24 -5.07
N ASP A 97 -5.53 -5.99 -4.48
CA ASP A 97 -6.44 -5.46 -3.48
C ASP A 97 -5.88 -5.80 -2.10
N ALA A 98 -6.05 -4.92 -1.13
CA ALA A 98 -5.68 -5.16 0.25
C ALA A 98 -6.70 -4.56 1.20
N CYS A 99 -6.93 -5.19 2.34
CA CYS A 99 -7.74 -4.59 3.40
C CYS A 99 -6.93 -4.39 4.66
N THR A 100 -7.07 -3.21 5.25
CA THR A 100 -6.39 -2.82 6.48
C THR A 100 -7.41 -2.52 7.57
N ASP A 101 -7.19 -3.04 8.78
CA ASP A 101 -7.98 -2.72 9.96
C ASP A 101 -7.15 -1.85 10.91
N GLY A 102 -7.52 -0.57 10.99
CA GLY A 102 -6.89 0.45 11.83
C GLY A 102 -7.56 0.65 13.19
N ARG A 103 -8.62 -0.09 13.53
CA ARG A 103 -9.42 0.17 14.75
C ARG A 103 -8.66 -0.02 16.06
N ASN A 104 -7.56 -0.77 16.02
CA ASN A 104 -6.64 -0.96 17.14
C ASN A 104 -5.64 0.19 17.30
N ALA A 105 -5.44 1.03 16.29
CA ALA A 105 -4.64 2.25 16.37
C ALA A 105 -5.48 3.42 16.87
N ARG A 106 -4.85 4.35 17.61
CA ARG A 106 -5.43 5.62 18.05
C ARG A 106 -4.59 6.78 17.55
N TYR A 107 -5.23 7.77 16.95
CA TYR A 107 -4.59 8.94 16.35
C TYR A 107 -4.92 10.18 17.15
N ARG A 108 -3.95 11.08 17.30
CA ARG A 108 -4.17 12.34 17.98
C ARG A 108 -5.19 13.16 17.21
N GLU A 109 -6.15 13.70 17.94
CA GLU A 109 -7.01 14.76 17.46
C GLU A 109 -6.58 16.13 17.99
N ARG A 110 -6.95 17.18 17.26
CA ARG A 110 -6.62 18.56 17.64
C ARG A 110 -7.29 18.95 18.96
N GLU A 111 -8.51 18.45 19.15
CA GLU A 111 -9.35 18.67 20.32
C GLU A 111 -10.02 17.35 20.69
N GLY A 112 -10.15 17.06 21.98
CA GLY A 112 -10.78 15.82 22.46
C GLY A 112 -9.83 14.63 22.56
N ASP A 113 -10.43 13.44 22.70
CA ASP A 113 -9.71 12.18 22.86
C ASP A 113 -9.19 11.63 21.52
N ALA A 114 -8.17 10.78 21.59
CA ALA A 114 -7.62 10.14 20.41
C ALA A 114 -8.62 9.19 19.74
N GLU A 115 -8.84 9.35 18.44
CA GLU A 115 -9.81 8.59 17.67
C GLU A 115 -9.22 7.30 17.06
N PRO A 116 -10.02 6.23 16.87
CA PRO A 116 -9.56 5.02 16.23
C PRO A 116 -9.35 5.21 14.73
N GLY A 117 -8.46 4.43 14.13
CA GLY A 117 -8.39 4.30 12.68
C GLY A 117 -9.61 3.56 12.09
N GLY A 118 -9.82 3.72 10.79
CA GLY A 118 -10.88 3.05 10.03
C GLY A 118 -10.49 1.65 9.52
N VAL A 119 -11.45 0.97 8.89
CA VAL A 119 -11.18 -0.22 8.06
C VAL A 119 -11.26 0.23 6.61
N VAL A 120 -10.20 -0.05 5.84
CA VAL A 120 -10.04 0.51 4.49
C VAL A 120 -9.67 -0.61 3.53
N GLU A 121 -10.41 -0.70 2.43
CA GLU A 121 -10.01 -1.49 1.27
C GLU A 121 -9.25 -0.61 0.28
N HIS A 122 -8.08 -1.08 -0.11
CA HIS A 122 -7.19 -0.43 -1.04
C HIS A 122 -7.09 -1.26 -2.31
N ARG A 123 -7.11 -0.61 -3.45
CA ARG A 123 -6.65 -1.15 -4.72
C ARG A 123 -5.36 -0.47 -5.12
N LEU A 124 -4.26 -1.22 -5.16
CA LEU A 124 -2.93 -0.72 -5.42
C LEU A 124 -2.49 -1.11 -6.83
N PHE A 125 -1.88 -0.18 -7.54
CA PHE A 125 -1.42 -0.34 -8.91
C PHE A 125 0.11 -0.26 -8.94
N PHE A 126 0.77 -1.20 -9.62
CA PHE A 126 2.22 -1.29 -9.65
C PHE A 126 2.77 -1.27 -11.07
N THR A 127 3.92 -0.63 -11.23
CA THR A 127 4.67 -0.60 -12.49
C THR A 127 6.14 -0.92 -12.27
N ARG A 128 6.85 -1.25 -13.35
CA ARG A 128 8.32 -1.38 -13.37
C ARG A 128 8.91 0.00 -13.65
N PHE A 129 9.89 0.43 -12.86
CA PHE A 129 10.52 1.74 -13.03
C PHE A 129 11.93 1.65 -13.61
N GLY A 130 12.04 1.52 -14.93
CA GLY A 130 13.30 1.23 -15.60
C GLY A 130 13.51 -0.27 -15.83
N ILE A 131 14.52 -0.60 -16.62
CA ILE A 131 14.66 -1.92 -17.26
C ILE A 131 15.01 -3.04 -16.24
N ASP A 132 15.72 -2.71 -15.16
CA ASP A 132 16.14 -3.66 -14.11
C ASP A 132 15.51 -3.38 -12.74
N ALA A 133 14.45 -2.57 -12.69
CA ALA A 133 13.88 -2.14 -11.42
C ALA A 133 12.80 -3.08 -10.88
N GLY A 134 12.77 -3.19 -9.56
CA GLY A 134 11.65 -3.76 -8.83
C GLY A 134 10.34 -3.00 -9.07
N LEU A 135 9.22 -3.64 -8.75
CA LEU A 135 7.92 -2.99 -8.77
C LEU A 135 7.85 -1.80 -7.81
N ARG A 136 7.10 -0.79 -8.21
CA ARG A 136 6.75 0.37 -7.39
C ARG A 136 5.29 0.71 -7.53
N ILE A 137 4.70 1.28 -6.48
CA ILE A 137 3.33 1.76 -6.48
C ILE A 137 3.25 3.01 -7.36
N VAL A 138 2.42 2.95 -8.41
CA VAL A 138 2.15 4.06 -9.32
C VAL A 138 0.86 4.80 -8.98
N GLY A 139 -0.03 4.14 -8.23
CA GLY A 139 -1.30 4.71 -7.79
C GLY A 139 -2.02 3.81 -6.80
N SER A 140 -3.00 4.39 -6.12
CA SER A 140 -3.95 3.65 -5.30
C SER A 140 -5.35 4.26 -5.41
N GLU A 141 -6.34 3.42 -5.20
CA GLU A 141 -7.72 3.79 -4.91
C GLU A 141 -8.10 3.17 -3.58
N PHE A 142 -9.00 3.79 -2.84
CA PHE A 142 -9.45 3.24 -1.57
C PHE A 142 -10.90 3.59 -1.26
N VAL A 143 -11.50 2.80 -0.39
CA VAL A 143 -12.84 3.01 0.15
C VAL A 143 -12.87 2.58 1.62
N ASP A 144 -13.53 3.37 2.45
CA ASP A 144 -13.84 3.00 3.83
C ASP A 144 -14.92 1.90 3.83
N VAL A 145 -14.69 0.83 4.58
CA VAL A 145 -15.60 -0.30 4.71
C VAL A 145 -15.88 -0.60 6.18
N GLU A 146 -16.90 -1.40 6.46
CA GLU A 146 -17.19 -1.82 7.84
C GLU A 146 -16.31 -2.99 8.30
N THR A 147 -15.92 -3.87 7.37
CA THR A 147 -15.17 -5.11 7.65
C THR A 147 -14.27 -5.52 6.49
N CYS A 148 -13.11 -6.08 6.84
CA CYS A 148 -12.33 -6.97 5.98
C CYS A 148 -12.86 -8.42 6.08
#